data_AF-A0A9E7YY44-F1
#
_entry.id   AF-A0A9E7YY44-F1
#
_cell.length_a   1.000
_cell.length_b   1.000
_cell.length_c   1.000
_cell.angle_alpha   90.00
_cell.angle_beta   90.00
_cell.angle_gamma   90.00
#
_symmetry.space_group_name_H-M   'P 1'
#
loop_
_entity.id
_entity.type
_entity.pdbx_description
1 polymer ?
#
loop_
_entity_poly.entity_id
_entity_poly.type
_entity_poly.pdbx_seq_one_letter_code
_entity_poly.pdbx_strand_id
1 'polypeptide(L)'
;MVGGNVSERRMQPPAVGVSVVILALGPEETASDCRDAMPSRLWLPLVRRVRQPFLGRWALPGGDLRADRSLEQSAYHALETTTDLHPRYLEQLYTFGDPARSHGGLPMVSIVYWALVGKAEAHDFTEADNVRWFPEDELPELAFDHRQIIDYALWRLRNKIEYPDIATKLVGDTFTLRQLHHVYEAITGEAIDVANFRRRMLLSGELEDTGEKLRDGRHRPAAVYRYNPDRSRASTAPPVGPPRDAPTIEELEGQRIEDALSALMPSARA
;
A
#
# COMPACT_ATOMS: atom_id res chain seq x y z
N MET A 1 -31.42 15.76 12.15
CA MET A 1 -32.26 15.14 13.19
C MET A 1 -32.41 13.67 12.83
N VAL A 2 -31.68 12.77 13.50
CA VAL A 2 -31.87 11.31 13.32
C VAL A 2 -32.02 10.71 14.72
N GLY A 3 -33.25 10.81 15.22
CA GLY A 3 -33.72 10.14 16.43
C GLY A 3 -34.14 8.73 16.06
N GLY A 4 -33.37 7.76 16.51
CA GLY A 4 -33.67 6.34 16.51
C GLY A 4 -32.90 5.72 17.66
N ASN A 5 -33.51 4.79 18.39
CA ASN A 5 -32.91 4.18 19.57
C ASN A 5 -31.66 3.35 19.17
N VAL A 6 -30.73 3.08 20.09
CA VAL A 6 -29.43 2.44 19.78
C VAL A 6 -29.59 1.13 18.99
N SER A 7 -30.64 0.37 19.26
CA SER A 7 -30.97 -0.87 18.56
C SER A 7 -31.38 -0.66 17.09
N GLU A 8 -32.07 0.43 16.77
CA GLU A 8 -32.51 0.75 15.40
C GLU A 8 -31.33 1.20 14.54
N ARG A 9 -30.37 1.92 15.14
CA ARG A 9 -29.14 2.36 14.46
C ARG A 9 -28.27 1.19 14.00
N ARG A 10 -28.26 0.09 14.75
CA ARG A 10 -27.50 -1.13 14.42
C ARG A 10 -28.02 -1.86 13.19
N MET A 11 -29.30 -1.69 12.85
CA MET A 11 -29.93 -2.32 11.69
C MET A 11 -29.95 -1.43 10.45
N GLN A 12 -29.39 -0.22 10.53
CA GLN A 12 -29.27 0.65 9.36
C GLN A 12 -28.21 0.11 8.39
N PRO A 13 -28.36 0.37 7.08
CA PRO A 13 -27.32 0.06 6.10
C PRO A 13 -25.97 0.67 6.54
N PRO A 14 -24.86 -0.06 6.39
CA PRO A 14 -23.57 0.45 6.81
C PRO A 14 -23.17 1.68 6.00
N ALA A 15 -22.56 2.64 6.67
CA ALA A 15 -21.83 3.70 5.97
C ALA A 15 -20.60 3.08 5.30
N VAL A 16 -20.48 3.23 3.98
CA VAL A 16 -19.36 2.70 3.21
C VAL A 16 -18.48 3.84 2.71
N GLY A 17 -17.20 3.78 3.05
CA GLY A 17 -16.19 4.73 2.61
C GLY A 17 -14.99 4.06 1.97
N VAL A 18 -14.16 4.87 1.31
CA VAL A 18 -12.85 4.46 0.78
C VAL A 18 -11.78 5.22 1.55
N SER A 19 -10.75 4.50 1.99
CA SER A 19 -9.55 5.08 2.60
C SER A 19 -8.31 4.61 1.86
N VAL A 20 -7.25 5.43 1.86
CA VAL A 20 -6.02 5.14 1.13
C VAL A 20 -4.81 5.27 2.06
N VAL A 21 -3.99 4.23 2.13
CA VAL A 21 -2.66 4.29 2.75
C VAL A 21 -1.66 4.63 1.65
N ILE A 22 -1.19 5.88 1.64
CA ILE A 22 -0.24 6.38 0.63
C ILE A 22 1.15 6.30 1.25
N LEU A 23 2.07 5.60 0.59
CA LEU A 23 3.44 5.40 1.07
C LEU A 23 4.43 6.02 0.07
N ALA A 24 5.33 6.84 0.61
CA ALA A 24 6.42 7.46 -0.12
C ALA A 24 7.74 7.21 0.60
N LEU A 25 8.85 7.37 -0.11
CA LEU A 25 10.16 7.47 0.53
C LEU A 25 10.30 8.85 1.17
N GLY A 26 10.76 8.88 2.42
CA GLY A 26 11.09 10.11 3.11
C GLY A 26 12.21 10.91 2.43
N PRO A 27 12.40 12.17 2.84
CA PRO A 27 13.49 12.97 2.35
C PRO A 27 14.81 12.36 2.86
N GLU A 28 15.85 12.35 2.02
CA GLU A 28 17.18 11.97 2.48
C GLU A 28 17.68 13.07 3.42
N GLU A 29 17.78 12.78 4.72
CA GLU A 29 18.49 13.67 5.63
C GLU A 29 19.91 13.87 5.07
N THR A 30 20.21 15.10 4.70
CA THR A 30 21.52 15.45 4.15
C THR A 30 22.52 15.26 5.28
N ALA A 31 23.18 14.10 5.31
CA ALA A 31 24.20 13.75 6.29
C ALA A 31 25.37 14.73 6.18
N SER A 32 25.25 15.89 6.83
CA SER A 32 26.33 16.85 6.96
C SER A 32 27.36 16.36 7.96
N ASP A 33 26.97 15.64 9.01
CA ASP A 33 27.90 15.13 10.02
C ASP A 33 27.18 14.03 10.81
N CYS A 34 27.47 12.74 10.55
CA CYS A 34 27.43 11.64 11.52
C CYS A 34 27.70 10.29 10.82
N ARG A 35 28.35 9.37 11.55
CA ARG A 35 28.67 8.00 11.10
C ARG A 35 27.46 7.05 11.11
N ASP A 36 26.31 7.55 11.53
CA ASP A 36 25.05 6.81 11.66
C ASP A 36 23.98 7.49 10.78
N ALA A 37 24.09 7.33 9.46
CA ALA A 37 22.99 7.72 8.57
C ALA A 37 21.80 6.81 8.90
N MET A 38 20.70 7.39 9.37
CA MET A 38 19.47 6.64 9.61
C MET A 38 19.02 5.99 8.31
N PRO A 39 18.51 4.74 8.36
CA PRO A 39 17.95 4.11 7.17
C PRO A 39 16.85 5.01 6.61
N SER A 40 16.74 5.05 5.28
CA SER A 40 15.60 5.67 4.62
C SER A 40 14.31 5.15 5.26
N ARG A 41 13.29 5.99 5.42
CA ARG A 41 12.03 5.60 6.07
C ARG A 41 10.85 5.81 5.13
N LEU A 42 9.78 5.06 5.35
CA LEU A 42 8.51 5.33 4.68
C LEU A 42 7.78 6.49 5.37
N TRP A 43 7.18 7.33 4.55
CA TRP A 43 6.38 8.47 4.96
C TRP A 43 4.98 8.34 4.38
N LEU A 44 3.99 8.83 5.13
CA LEU A 44 2.60 8.79 4.73
C LEU A 44 1.88 10.11 5.07
N PRO A 45 1.05 10.63 4.16
CA PRO A 45 0.26 11.82 4.40
C PRO A 45 -0.98 11.46 5.22
N LEU A 46 -1.27 12.29 6.21
CA LEU A 46 -2.50 12.22 7.00
C LEU A 46 -3.29 13.52 6.83
N VAL A 47 -4.60 13.39 6.90
CA VAL A 47 -5.54 14.51 6.86
C VAL A 47 -6.08 14.81 8.26
N ARG A 48 -6.08 16.08 8.65
CA ARG A 48 -6.69 16.52 9.91
C ARG A 48 -8.20 16.62 9.73
N ARG A 49 -8.95 15.89 10.54
CA ARG A 49 -10.42 15.84 10.43
C ARG A 49 -11.05 17.17 10.84
N VAL A 50 -11.92 17.69 9.99
CA VAL A 50 -12.71 18.92 10.23
C VAL A 50 -14.17 18.65 10.59
N ARG A 51 -14.56 17.38 10.78
CA ARG A 51 -15.93 16.94 11.13
C ARG A 51 -15.90 15.83 12.18
N GLN A 52 -17.00 15.71 12.93
CA GLN A 52 -17.23 14.56 13.81
C GLN A 52 -17.50 13.27 13.02
N PRO A 53 -17.24 12.08 13.60
CA PRO A 53 -16.54 11.85 14.87
C PRO A 53 -15.03 12.16 14.75
N PHE A 54 -14.34 12.28 15.88
CA PHE A 54 -12.89 12.52 15.97
C PHE A 54 -12.42 13.84 15.36
N LEU A 55 -13.20 14.91 15.54
CA LEU A 55 -12.83 16.26 15.12
C LEU A 55 -11.43 16.65 15.65
N GLY A 56 -10.56 17.15 14.77
CA GLY A 56 -9.21 17.59 15.10
C GLY A 56 -8.14 16.50 15.14
N ARG A 57 -8.52 15.21 15.10
CA ARG A 57 -7.58 14.08 14.99
C ARG A 57 -7.09 13.87 13.55
N TRP A 58 -5.94 13.24 13.40
CA TRP A 58 -5.39 12.84 12.10
C TRP A 58 -6.04 11.54 11.60
N ALA A 59 -6.14 11.39 10.29
CA ALA A 59 -6.79 10.25 9.65
C ALA A 59 -6.13 9.94 8.31
N LEU A 60 -6.30 8.70 7.82
CA LEU A 60 -5.99 8.36 6.45
C LEU A 60 -6.82 9.22 5.49
N PRO A 61 -6.24 9.61 4.35
CA PRO A 61 -6.97 10.17 3.22
C PRO A 61 -8.10 9.24 2.80
N GLY A 62 -9.26 9.82 2.49
CA GLY A 62 -10.43 9.03 2.18
C GLY A 62 -11.72 9.84 2.21
N GLY A 63 -12.82 9.18 1.91
CA GLY A 63 -14.13 9.81 1.88
C GLY A 63 -15.27 8.83 1.64
N ASP A 64 -16.47 9.38 1.68
CA ASP A 64 -17.69 8.64 1.37
C ASP A 64 -17.72 8.22 -0.11
N LEU A 65 -18.33 7.08 -0.39
CA LEU A 65 -18.54 6.64 -1.76
C LEU A 65 -19.50 7.55 -2.52
N ARG A 66 -19.20 7.75 -3.81
CA ARG A 66 -20.08 8.43 -4.75
C ARG A 66 -20.57 7.46 -5.81
N ALA A 67 -21.80 7.65 -6.25
CA ALA A 67 -22.42 6.79 -7.27
C ALA A 67 -21.82 6.96 -8.69
N ASP A 68 -21.06 8.04 -8.93
CA ASP A 68 -20.46 8.39 -10.22
C ASP A 68 -19.00 7.94 -10.36
N ARG A 69 -18.45 7.19 -9.39
CA ARG A 69 -17.05 6.72 -9.38
C ARG A 69 -16.94 5.28 -8.94
N SER A 70 -15.99 4.55 -9.53
CA SER A 70 -15.58 3.24 -9.01
C SER A 70 -14.84 3.38 -7.66
N LEU A 71 -14.65 2.27 -6.97
CA LEU A 71 -13.85 2.21 -5.73
C LEU A 71 -12.42 2.68 -5.97
N GLU A 72 -11.81 2.22 -7.05
CA GLU A 72 -10.46 2.59 -7.47
C GLU A 72 -10.35 4.07 -7.83
N GLN A 73 -11.32 4.62 -8.58
CA GLN A 73 -11.37 6.05 -8.89
C GLN A 73 -11.55 6.90 -7.61
N SER A 74 -12.29 6.39 -6.63
CA SER A 74 -12.46 7.06 -5.33
C SER A 74 -11.14 7.08 -4.55
N ALA A 75 -10.40 5.96 -4.56
CA ALA A 75 -9.07 5.89 -3.94
C ALA A 75 -8.06 6.81 -4.64
N TYR A 76 -7.99 6.75 -5.98
CA TYR A 76 -7.14 7.62 -6.77
C TYR A 76 -7.42 9.10 -6.48
N HIS A 77 -8.69 9.51 -6.51
CA HIS A 77 -9.06 10.91 -6.23
C HIS A 77 -8.75 11.31 -4.79
N ALA A 78 -8.92 10.43 -3.80
CA ALA A 78 -8.55 10.72 -2.42
C ALA A 78 -7.05 10.96 -2.26
N LEU A 79 -6.22 10.20 -2.99
CA LEU A 79 -4.77 10.39 -3.05
C LEU A 79 -4.41 11.71 -3.74
N GLU A 80 -4.93 11.92 -4.94
CA GLU A 80 -4.64 13.10 -5.77
C GLU A 80 -5.03 14.39 -5.05
N THR A 81 -6.26 14.48 -4.53
CA THR A 81 -6.71 15.69 -3.81
C THR A 81 -6.00 15.94 -2.47
N THR A 82 -5.34 14.94 -1.91
CA THR A 82 -4.59 15.10 -0.65
C THR A 82 -3.14 15.51 -0.91
N THR A 83 -2.54 15.03 -2.00
CA THR A 83 -1.09 15.09 -2.20
C THR A 83 -0.68 15.80 -3.48
N ASP A 84 -1.60 16.03 -4.40
CA ASP A 84 -1.37 16.42 -5.80
C ASP A 84 -0.47 15.45 -6.58
N LEU A 85 -0.21 14.25 -6.02
CA LEU A 85 0.61 13.20 -6.62
C LEU A 85 -0.23 12.16 -7.36
N HIS A 86 0.44 11.38 -8.19
CA HIS A 86 -0.17 10.29 -8.95
C HIS A 86 0.48 8.96 -8.50
N PRO A 87 -0.31 7.91 -8.21
CA PRO A 87 0.26 6.63 -7.78
C PRO A 87 0.99 5.94 -8.94
N ARG A 88 2.20 5.45 -8.68
CA ARG A 88 2.88 4.47 -9.55
C ARG A 88 2.33 3.06 -9.37
N TYR A 89 1.64 2.86 -8.26
CA TYR A 89 0.98 1.62 -7.90
C TYR A 89 -0.21 1.93 -7.00
N LEU A 90 -1.35 1.31 -7.28
CA LEU A 90 -2.57 1.39 -6.50
C LEU A 90 -3.21 -0.01 -6.51
N GLU A 91 -3.47 -0.57 -5.33
CA GLU A 91 -4.14 -1.86 -5.21
C GLU A 91 -5.11 -1.82 -4.02
N GLN A 92 -6.17 -2.62 -4.08
CA GLN A 92 -7.03 -2.81 -2.91
C GLN A 92 -6.28 -3.62 -1.84
N LEU A 93 -6.15 -3.03 -0.66
CA LEU A 93 -5.52 -3.67 0.48
C LEU A 93 -6.48 -4.67 1.13
N TYR A 94 -7.55 -4.18 1.77
CA TYR A 94 -8.51 -5.01 2.49
C TYR A 94 -9.79 -4.23 2.76
N THR A 95 -10.85 -4.92 3.20
CA THR A 95 -12.10 -4.30 3.62
C THR A 95 -12.28 -4.43 5.12
N PHE A 96 -12.34 -3.31 5.82
CA PHE A 96 -12.47 -3.25 7.27
C PHE A 96 -13.92 -2.96 7.66
N GLY A 97 -14.56 -3.91 8.33
CA GLY A 97 -15.98 -3.84 8.72
C GLY A 97 -16.24 -4.31 10.15
N ASP A 98 -15.22 -4.35 11.01
CA ASP A 98 -15.37 -4.81 12.39
C ASP A 98 -16.40 -3.95 13.16
N PRO A 99 -17.41 -4.52 13.84
CA PRO A 99 -18.41 -3.75 14.57
C PRO A 99 -17.84 -2.77 15.61
N ALA A 100 -16.66 -3.04 16.20
CA ALA A 100 -16.02 -2.18 17.19
C ALA A 100 -15.50 -0.86 16.59
N ARG A 101 -15.30 -0.79 15.26
CA ARG A 101 -14.94 0.47 14.59
C ARG A 101 -16.11 1.45 14.49
N SER A 102 -17.34 0.95 14.67
CA SER A 102 -18.56 1.74 14.67
C SER A 102 -18.56 2.73 15.85
N HIS A 103 -18.41 4.01 15.54
CA HIS A 103 -18.61 5.06 16.54
C HIS A 103 -20.09 5.45 16.61
N GLY A 104 -20.71 5.36 17.79
CA GLY A 104 -22.12 5.75 17.98
C GLY A 104 -23.16 4.73 17.49
N GLY A 105 -22.76 3.48 17.23
CA GLY A 105 -23.65 2.36 16.91
C GLY A 105 -24.15 2.30 15.45
N LEU A 106 -23.53 3.07 14.56
CA LEU A 106 -23.80 3.06 13.12
C LEU A 106 -22.81 2.11 12.41
N PRO A 107 -23.26 1.02 11.78
CA PRO A 107 -22.36 0.10 11.07
C PRO A 107 -21.51 0.86 10.04
N MET A 108 -20.21 0.56 9.96
CA MET A 108 -19.28 1.26 9.07
C MET A 108 -18.31 0.29 8.41
N VAL A 109 -18.22 0.37 7.08
CA VAL A 109 -17.29 -0.40 6.27
C VAL A 109 -16.33 0.55 5.56
N SER A 110 -15.03 0.31 5.66
CA SER A 110 -14.01 1.02 4.90
C SER A 110 -13.33 0.06 3.94
N ILE A 111 -13.42 0.35 2.64
CA ILE A 111 -12.66 -0.34 1.61
C ILE A 111 -11.32 0.40 1.49
N VAL A 112 -10.24 -0.27 1.84
CA VAL A 112 -8.93 0.35 1.94
C VAL A 112 -8.09 0.00 0.73
N TYR A 113 -7.50 1.02 0.13
CA TYR A 113 -6.45 0.90 -0.88
C TYR A 113 -5.10 1.27 -0.27
N TRP A 114 -4.03 0.81 -0.89
CA TRP A 114 -2.68 1.26 -0.62
C TRP A 114 -2.03 1.70 -1.92
N ALA A 115 -1.21 2.73 -1.83
CA ALA A 115 -0.60 3.36 -2.97
C ALA A 115 0.88 3.64 -2.73
N LEU A 116 1.68 3.50 -3.77
CA LEU A 116 3.09 3.87 -3.77
C LEU A 116 3.29 5.05 -4.71
N VAL A 117 3.91 6.12 -4.21
CA VAL A 117 4.25 7.33 -4.97
C VAL A 117 5.77 7.47 -5.09
N GLY A 118 6.25 7.98 -6.21
CA GLY A 118 7.68 7.99 -6.51
C GLY A 118 8.47 9.03 -5.70
N LYS A 119 9.77 8.78 -5.48
CA LYS A 119 10.68 9.72 -4.78
C LYS A 119 10.65 11.14 -5.38
N ALA A 120 10.72 11.28 -6.71
CA ALA A 120 10.77 12.59 -7.37
C ALA A 120 9.47 13.40 -7.25
N GLU A 121 8.34 12.71 -7.08
CA GLU A 121 7.02 13.31 -6.89
C GLU A 121 6.83 13.75 -5.43
N ALA A 122 7.41 13.03 -4.47
CA ALA A 122 7.27 13.29 -3.04
C ALA A 122 8.24 14.35 -2.46
N HIS A 123 9.14 14.95 -3.24
CA HIS A 123 10.09 15.96 -2.73
C HIS A 123 9.43 17.24 -2.20
N ASP A 124 8.24 17.55 -2.71
CA ASP A 124 7.40 18.65 -2.22
C ASP A 124 6.36 18.06 -1.27
N PHE A 125 6.79 17.62 -0.08
CA PHE A 125 5.90 17.38 1.06
C PHE A 125 5.23 18.70 1.46
N THR A 126 4.29 19.14 0.64
CA THR A 126 3.54 20.37 0.81
C THR A 126 2.63 20.19 2.00
N GLU A 127 2.93 20.91 3.08
CA GLU A 127 2.02 21.03 4.21
C GLU A 127 0.88 21.98 3.79
N ALA A 128 -0.26 21.41 3.40
CA ALA A 128 -1.51 22.16 3.29
C ALA A 128 -2.13 22.34 4.69
N ASP A 129 -3.06 23.30 4.85
CA ASP A 129 -3.65 23.65 6.16
C ASP A 129 -4.21 22.45 6.97
N ASN A 130 -4.58 21.36 6.29
CA ASN A 130 -5.10 20.13 6.88
C ASN A 130 -4.37 18.84 6.46
N VAL A 131 -3.24 18.91 5.76
CA VAL A 131 -2.48 17.73 5.32
C VAL A 131 -1.05 17.81 5.82
N ARG A 132 -0.55 16.71 6.40
CA ARG A 132 0.84 16.62 6.83
C ARG A 132 1.39 15.22 6.61
N TRP A 133 2.66 15.15 6.22
CA TRP A 133 3.40 13.91 6.08
C TRP A 133 4.06 13.52 7.40
N PHE A 134 3.97 12.24 7.75
CA PHE A 134 4.56 11.68 8.95
C PHE A 134 5.41 10.46 8.58
N PRO A 135 6.57 10.27 9.22
CA PRO A 135 7.28 9.01 9.08
C PRO A 135 6.48 7.88 9.74
N GLU A 136 6.59 6.67 9.20
CA GLU A 136 5.79 5.51 9.63
C GLU A 136 5.95 5.14 11.13
N ASP A 137 7.07 5.53 11.74
CA ASP A 137 7.43 5.25 13.13
C ASP A 137 7.07 6.40 14.10
N GLU A 138 6.70 7.59 13.60
CA GLU A 138 6.33 8.75 14.42
C GLU A 138 4.90 9.26 14.11
N LEU A 139 3.96 8.32 13.99
CA LEU A 139 2.56 8.63 13.72
C LEU A 139 1.86 9.26 14.94
N PRO A 140 1.04 10.31 14.73
CA PRO A 140 0.25 10.94 15.78
C PRO A 140 -0.93 10.03 16.21
N GLU A 141 -1.71 10.47 17.20
CA GLU A 141 -2.98 9.80 17.52
C GLU A 141 -3.96 9.90 16.33
N LEU A 142 -4.44 8.73 15.88
CA LEU A 142 -5.30 8.61 14.71
C LEU A 142 -6.78 8.47 15.08
N ALA A 143 -7.64 8.89 14.15
CA ALA A 143 -9.06 8.65 14.20
C ALA A 143 -9.40 7.20 13.83
N PHE A 144 -10.51 6.69 14.38
CA PHE A 144 -11.00 5.34 14.11
C PHE A 144 -9.95 4.25 14.41
N ASP A 145 -9.92 3.22 13.57
CA ASP A 145 -8.99 2.10 13.54
C ASP A 145 -7.82 2.34 12.57
N HIS A 146 -7.58 3.58 12.13
CA HIS A 146 -6.60 3.89 11.08
C HIS A 146 -5.17 3.46 11.43
N ARG A 147 -4.81 3.42 12.73
CA ARG A 147 -3.52 2.87 13.16
C ARG A 147 -3.38 1.40 12.76
N GLN A 148 -4.41 0.60 13.03
CA GLN A 148 -4.43 -0.83 12.68
C GLN A 148 -4.38 -1.02 11.16
N ILE A 149 -5.06 -0.16 10.41
CA ILE A 149 -5.03 -0.18 8.93
C ILE A 149 -3.62 0.08 8.40
N ILE A 150 -2.92 1.08 8.94
CA ILE A 150 -1.53 1.39 8.56
C ILE A 150 -0.60 0.23 8.94
N ASP A 151 -0.69 -0.27 10.17
CA ASP A 151 0.15 -1.39 10.64
C ASP A 151 -0.05 -2.63 9.73
N TYR A 152 -1.29 -2.91 9.32
CA TYR A 152 -1.59 -3.99 8.37
C TYR A 152 -1.04 -3.71 6.96
N ALA A 153 -1.12 -2.47 6.48
CA ALA A 153 -0.56 -2.09 5.18
C ALA A 153 0.97 -2.25 5.15
N LEU A 154 1.67 -1.82 6.19
CA LEU A 154 3.13 -1.97 6.32
C LEU A 154 3.53 -3.44 6.45
N TRP A 155 2.80 -4.21 7.26
CA TRP A 155 3.01 -5.66 7.33
C TRP A 155 2.84 -6.32 5.96
N ARG A 156 1.78 -5.98 5.22
CA ARG A 156 1.54 -6.55 3.89
C ARG A 156 2.59 -6.11 2.88
N LEU A 157 3.01 -4.85 2.90
CA LEU A 157 4.10 -4.35 2.05
C LEU A 157 5.39 -5.14 2.29
N ARG A 158 5.78 -5.30 3.56
CA ARG A 158 6.99 -6.03 3.97
C ARG A 158 6.96 -7.50 3.58
N ASN A 159 5.79 -8.14 3.60
CA ASN A 159 5.64 -9.54 3.18
C ASN A 159 5.49 -9.69 1.65
N LYS A 160 5.10 -8.63 0.93
CA LYS A 160 4.94 -8.66 -0.52
C LYS A 160 6.23 -8.32 -1.28
N ILE A 161 7.24 -7.75 -0.62
CA ILE A 161 8.49 -7.27 -1.25
C ILE A 161 9.49 -8.39 -1.61
N GLU A 162 9.05 -9.64 -1.73
CA GLU A 162 9.94 -10.74 -2.15
C GLU A 162 10.59 -10.47 -3.53
N TYR A 163 10.04 -9.57 -4.35
CA TYR A 163 10.53 -9.24 -5.70
C TYR A 163 10.77 -7.73 -5.94
N PRO A 164 11.67 -7.37 -6.87
CA PRO A 164 11.99 -5.98 -7.20
C PRO A 164 10.79 -5.18 -7.73
N ASP A 165 9.74 -5.83 -8.24
CA ASP A 165 8.58 -5.16 -8.87
C ASP A 165 7.97 -4.08 -7.98
N ILE A 166 7.71 -4.35 -6.70
CA ILE A 166 7.12 -3.37 -5.79
C ILE A 166 8.13 -2.27 -5.43
N ALA A 167 9.38 -2.64 -5.16
CA ALA A 167 10.44 -1.68 -4.86
C ALA A 167 10.68 -0.70 -6.03
N THR A 168 10.52 -1.18 -7.27
CA THR A 168 10.68 -0.35 -8.47
C THR A 168 9.63 0.76 -8.57
N LYS A 169 8.44 0.55 -7.99
CA LYS A 169 7.37 1.57 -7.99
C LYS A 169 7.71 2.77 -7.11
N LEU A 170 8.59 2.62 -6.13
CA LEU A 170 9.03 3.72 -5.25
C LEU A 170 10.26 4.45 -5.78
N VAL A 171 11.21 3.71 -6.38
CA VAL A 171 12.46 4.29 -6.90
C VAL A 171 12.33 4.90 -8.30
N GLY A 172 11.42 4.37 -9.11
CA GLY A 172 11.16 4.81 -10.49
C GLY A 172 11.67 3.86 -11.57
N ASP A 173 11.55 4.30 -12.83
CA ASP A 173 11.77 3.42 -14.01
C ASP A 173 13.24 3.10 -14.27
N THR A 174 14.15 3.97 -13.84
CA THR A 174 15.59 3.77 -13.88
C THR A 174 16.20 4.16 -12.54
N PHE A 175 17.14 3.36 -12.06
CA PHE A 175 17.68 3.52 -10.72
C PHE A 175 19.08 2.93 -10.58
N THR A 176 19.84 3.43 -9.62
CA THR A 176 21.10 2.82 -9.19
C THR A 176 20.82 1.74 -8.14
N LEU A 177 21.74 0.76 -8.01
CA LEU A 177 21.65 -0.24 -6.93
C LEU A 177 21.65 0.38 -5.52
N ARG A 178 22.21 1.58 -5.37
CA ARG A 178 22.18 2.32 -4.09
C ARG A 178 20.77 2.85 -3.81
N GLN A 179 20.12 3.47 -4.79
CA GLN A 179 18.74 3.94 -4.63
C GLN A 179 17.79 2.78 -4.36
N LEU A 180 17.94 1.65 -5.07
CA LEU A 180 17.14 0.45 -4.80
C LEU A 180 17.39 -0.10 -3.39
N HIS A 181 18.65 -0.13 -2.94
CA HIS A 181 19.01 -0.54 -1.57
C HIS A 181 18.33 0.33 -0.52
N HIS A 182 18.34 1.66 -0.68
CA HIS A 182 17.62 2.59 0.19
C HIS A 182 16.11 2.32 0.26
N VAL A 183 15.49 1.97 -0.88
CA VAL A 183 14.06 1.59 -0.90
C VAL A 183 13.80 0.32 -0.10
N TYR A 184 14.66 -0.69 -0.25
CA TYR A 184 14.53 -1.94 0.51
C TYR A 184 14.68 -1.70 2.02
N GLU A 185 15.67 -0.93 2.45
CA GLU A 185 15.84 -0.57 3.87
C GLU A 185 14.63 0.20 4.41
N ALA A 186 14.08 1.12 3.62
CA ALA A 186 12.87 1.86 4.01
C ALA A 186 11.66 0.98 4.20
N ILE A 187 11.50 -0.03 3.34
CA ILE A 187 10.36 -0.93 3.44
C ILE A 187 10.55 -1.91 4.60
N THR A 188 11.74 -2.50 4.74
CA THR A 188 12.01 -3.49 5.80
C THR A 188 12.10 -2.85 7.18
N GLY A 189 12.48 -1.57 7.27
CA GLY A 189 12.78 -0.88 8.53
C GLY A 189 14.07 -1.36 9.20
N GLU A 190 14.92 -2.09 8.46
CA GLU A 190 16.15 -2.70 8.96
C GLU A 190 17.33 -2.37 8.05
N ALA A 191 18.52 -2.23 8.63
CA ALA A 191 19.75 -2.04 7.86
C ALA A 191 20.12 -3.31 7.09
N ILE A 192 20.35 -3.18 5.79
CA ILE A 192 20.66 -4.31 4.91
C ILE A 192 22.12 -4.21 4.47
N ASP A 193 22.88 -5.30 4.58
CA ASP A 193 24.25 -5.34 4.08
C ASP A 193 24.31 -5.10 2.56
N VAL A 194 25.02 -4.04 2.17
CA VAL A 194 25.10 -3.58 0.78
C VAL A 194 25.73 -4.62 -0.14
N ALA A 195 26.72 -5.37 0.33
CA ALA A 195 27.44 -6.35 -0.49
C ALA A 195 26.54 -7.56 -0.80
N ASN A 196 25.86 -8.09 0.21
CA ASN A 196 24.89 -9.17 0.07
C ASN A 196 23.68 -8.75 -0.75
N PHE A 197 23.18 -7.53 -0.54
CA PHE A 197 22.09 -6.96 -1.34
C PHE A 197 22.46 -6.90 -2.83
N ARG A 198 23.61 -6.32 -3.16
CA ARG A 198 24.10 -6.23 -4.55
C ARG A 198 24.22 -7.60 -5.19
N ARG A 199 24.82 -8.56 -4.48
CA ARG A 199 24.97 -9.94 -4.98
C ARG A 199 23.58 -10.55 -5.27
N ARG A 200 22.65 -10.45 -4.32
CA ARG A 200 21.29 -11.00 -4.45
C ARG A 200 20.53 -10.41 -5.65
N MET A 201 20.57 -9.09 -5.81
CA MET A 201 19.86 -8.39 -6.88
C MET A 201 20.43 -8.69 -8.28
N LEU A 202 21.76 -8.77 -8.41
CA LEU A 202 22.38 -9.12 -9.69
C LEU A 202 22.17 -10.60 -10.06
N LEU A 203 22.11 -11.49 -9.04
CA LEU A 203 21.82 -12.91 -9.25
C LEU A 203 20.37 -13.19 -9.63
N SER A 204 19.41 -12.29 -9.33
CA SER A 204 18.01 -12.51 -9.74
C SER A 204 17.84 -12.51 -11.26
N GLY A 205 18.75 -11.86 -11.99
CA GLY A 205 18.72 -11.78 -13.46
C GLY A 205 17.67 -10.80 -14.00
N GLU A 206 16.88 -10.18 -13.14
CA GLU A 206 15.77 -9.27 -13.52
C GLU A 206 16.20 -7.81 -13.66
N LEU A 207 17.46 -7.49 -13.38
CA LEU A 207 18.01 -6.14 -13.57
C LEU A 207 18.77 -6.05 -14.89
N GLU A 208 18.34 -5.12 -15.73
CA GLU A 208 18.97 -4.77 -17.00
C GLU A 208 19.88 -3.55 -16.80
N ASP A 209 21.17 -3.68 -17.16
CA ASP A 209 22.10 -2.54 -17.17
C ASP A 209 21.82 -1.68 -18.41
N THR A 210 21.48 -0.42 -18.18
CA THR A 210 21.12 0.54 -19.25
C THR A 210 22.35 1.06 -20.00
N GLY A 211 23.57 0.81 -19.49
CA GLY A 211 24.81 1.40 -19.99
C GLY A 211 25.03 2.86 -19.55
N GLU A 212 24.01 3.49 -18.96
CA GLU A 212 24.08 4.84 -18.42
C GLU A 212 24.77 4.85 -17.05
N LYS A 213 25.32 6.01 -16.70
CA LYS A 213 25.92 6.23 -15.38
C LYS A 213 25.33 7.49 -14.77
N LEU A 214 24.75 7.32 -13.58
CA LEU A 214 24.24 8.42 -12.79
C LEU A 214 25.32 8.89 -11.82
N ARG A 215 25.59 10.18 -11.81
CA ARG A 215 26.44 10.81 -10.81
C ARG A 215 25.56 11.53 -9.81
N ASP A 216 25.47 10.96 -8.62
CA ASP A 216 24.81 11.60 -7.49
C ASP A 216 25.87 12.17 -6.53
N GLY A 217 25.87 13.49 -6.37
CA GLY A 217 26.84 14.25 -5.56
C GLY A 217 28.31 14.11 -6.00
N ARG A 218 29.21 14.10 -5.00
CA ARG A 218 30.68 14.05 -5.21
C ARG A 218 31.23 12.64 -5.50
N HIS A 219 30.40 11.60 -5.46
CA HIS A 219 30.85 10.21 -5.58
C HIS A 219 31.10 9.77 -7.02
N ARG A 220 31.72 8.59 -7.17
CA ARG A 220 31.96 7.95 -8.47
C ARG A 220 30.60 7.67 -9.16
N PRO A 221 30.48 7.91 -10.48
CA PRO A 221 29.26 7.57 -11.21
C PRO A 221 28.89 6.09 -11.05
N ALA A 222 27.63 5.84 -10.70
CA ALA A 222 27.06 4.51 -10.50
C ALA A 222 26.33 4.05 -11.76
N ALA A 223 26.38 2.75 -12.06
CA ALA A 223 25.60 2.16 -13.15
C ALA A 223 24.10 2.28 -12.88
N VAL A 224 23.34 2.54 -13.95
CA VAL A 224 21.88 2.68 -13.92
C VAL A 224 21.25 1.42 -14.46
N TYR A 225 20.26 0.91 -13.72
CA TYR A 225 19.53 -0.30 -14.03
C TYR A 225 18.06 0.00 -14.28
N ARG A 226 17.41 -0.93 -14.99
CA ARG A 226 15.96 -1.00 -15.17
C ARG A 226 15.49 -2.40 -14.77
N TYR A 227 14.30 -2.49 -14.18
CA TYR A 227 13.68 -3.78 -13.89
C TYR A 227 13.03 -4.38 -15.15
N ASN A 228 13.34 -5.64 -15.42
CA ASN A 228 12.82 -6.41 -16.55
C ASN A 228 12.48 -7.84 -16.07
N PRO A 229 11.21 -8.09 -15.70
CA PRO A 229 10.78 -9.39 -15.17
C PRO A 229 10.89 -10.52 -16.20
N ASP A 230 10.83 -10.22 -17.49
CA ASP A 230 10.89 -11.23 -18.56
C ASP A 230 12.31 -11.77 -18.78
N ARG A 231 13.33 -11.11 -18.22
CA ARG A 231 14.73 -11.53 -18.36
C ARG A 231 15.07 -12.78 -17.55
N SER A 232 14.40 -13.00 -16.41
CA SER A 232 14.50 -14.27 -15.67
C SER A 232 13.80 -15.40 -16.42
N ARG A 233 12.64 -15.10 -17.03
CA ARG A 233 11.85 -16.03 -17.84
C ARG A 233 12.55 -16.44 -19.13
N ALA A 234 13.32 -15.57 -19.78
CA ALA A 234 14.05 -15.93 -21.00
C ALA A 234 15.17 -16.97 -20.77
N SER A 235 15.61 -17.17 -19.52
CA SER A 235 16.59 -18.21 -19.14
C SER A 235 15.96 -19.57 -18.83
N THR A 236 14.64 -19.67 -18.77
CA THR A 236 13.91 -20.91 -18.51
C THR A 236 12.83 -21.09 -19.58
N ALA A 237 12.84 -22.24 -20.26
CA ALA A 237 11.89 -22.57 -21.33
C ALA A 237 10.45 -22.12 -21.02
N PRO A 238 9.66 -21.68 -22.03
CA PRO A 238 8.39 -21.01 -21.81
C PRO A 238 7.43 -21.90 -21.01
N PRO A 239 6.62 -21.33 -20.10
CA PRO A 239 5.62 -22.09 -19.38
C PRO A 239 4.60 -22.64 -20.38
N VAL A 240 4.45 -23.97 -20.37
CA VAL A 240 3.30 -24.65 -20.96
C VAL A 240 2.05 -24.07 -20.31
N GLY A 241 1.19 -23.43 -21.10
CA GLY A 241 -0.09 -22.92 -20.62
C GLY A 241 -0.93 -24.05 -20.01
N PRO A 242 -1.87 -23.74 -19.10
CA PRO A 242 -2.69 -24.77 -18.47
C PRO A 242 -3.45 -25.56 -19.54
N PRO A 243 -3.66 -26.89 -19.35
CA PRO A 243 -4.45 -27.69 -20.26
C PRO A 243 -5.85 -27.09 -20.41
N ARG A 244 -6.38 -27.11 -21.64
CA ARG A 244 -7.65 -26.49 -22.05
C ARG A 244 -8.91 -27.08 -21.41
N ASP A 245 -8.78 -27.96 -20.42
CA ASP A 245 -9.88 -28.70 -19.80
C ASP A 245 -9.97 -28.48 -18.27
N ALA A 246 -9.48 -27.35 -17.75
CA ALA A 246 -9.68 -27.01 -16.33
C ALA A 246 -11.11 -26.48 -16.10
N PRO A 247 -11.85 -26.97 -15.09
CA PRO A 247 -13.21 -26.52 -14.81
C PRO A 247 -13.25 -25.05 -14.39
N THR A 248 -14.34 -24.37 -14.77
CA THR A 248 -14.52 -22.93 -14.59
C THR A 248 -14.75 -22.60 -13.10
N ILE A 249 -14.38 -21.39 -12.64
CA ILE A 249 -14.57 -20.95 -11.25
C ILE A 249 -16.04 -21.09 -10.79
N GLU A 250 -17.00 -20.88 -11.69
CA GLU A 250 -18.43 -21.10 -11.43
C GLU A 250 -18.78 -22.57 -11.10
N GLU A 251 -18.05 -23.54 -11.69
CA GLU A 251 -18.24 -24.98 -11.43
C GLU A 251 -17.63 -25.40 -10.08
N LEU A 252 -16.54 -24.74 -9.67
CA LEU A 252 -15.88 -24.98 -8.38
C LEU A 252 -16.60 -24.30 -7.20
N GLU A 253 -17.29 -23.18 -7.44
CA GLU A 253 -18.08 -22.48 -6.42
C GLU A 253 -19.43 -23.17 -6.15
N GLY A 254 -20.10 -23.70 -7.18
CA GLY A 254 -21.35 -24.45 -7.02
C GLY A 254 -21.20 -25.70 -6.15
N GLN A 255 -20.15 -26.48 -6.39
CA GLN A 255 -19.88 -27.73 -5.66
C GLN A 255 -19.54 -27.47 -4.17
N ARG A 256 -18.77 -26.41 -3.90
CA ARG A 256 -18.27 -26.08 -2.55
C ARG A 256 -19.34 -25.42 -1.69
N ILE A 257 -20.31 -24.74 -2.29
CA ILE A 257 -21.47 -24.15 -1.61
C ILE A 257 -22.48 -25.26 -1.24
N GLU A 258 -22.75 -26.24 -2.12
CA GLU A 258 -23.61 -27.39 -1.78
C GLU A 258 -23.03 -28.24 -0.64
N ASP A 259 -21.71 -28.50 -0.65
CA ASP A 259 -21.03 -29.24 0.42
C ASP A 259 -21.05 -28.50 1.76
N ALA A 260 -20.86 -27.17 1.74
CA ALA A 260 -20.92 -26.34 2.95
C ALA A 260 -22.35 -26.20 3.51
N LEU A 261 -23.37 -26.12 2.64
CA LEU A 261 -24.77 -26.09 3.04
C LEU A 261 -25.25 -27.44 3.59
N SER A 262 -24.78 -28.56 3.03
CA SER A 262 -25.05 -29.92 3.52
C SER A 262 -24.44 -30.18 4.91
N ALA A 263 -23.26 -29.60 5.19
CA ALA A 263 -22.60 -29.69 6.50
C ALA A 263 -23.28 -28.84 7.61
N LEU A 264 -23.97 -27.75 7.25
CA LEU A 264 -24.63 -26.83 8.18
C LEU A 264 -26.09 -27.19 8.51
N MET A 265 -26.66 -28.20 7.83
CA MET A 265 -28.04 -28.67 8.05
C MET A 265 -28.04 -30.18 8.35
N PRO A 266 -27.72 -30.63 9.58
CA PRO A 266 -27.90 -32.02 9.96
C PRO A 266 -29.39 -32.35 9.96
N SER A 267 -29.81 -33.03 8.90
CA SER A 267 -31.03 -33.82 8.73
C SER A 267 -31.90 -33.93 9.99
N ALA A 268 -32.96 -33.12 10.09
CA ALA A 268 -34.17 -33.54 10.79
C ALA A 268 -34.87 -34.57 9.89
N ARG A 269 -34.41 -35.82 9.95
CA ARG A 269 -35.14 -36.98 9.43
C ARG A 269 -36.10 -37.45 10.51
N ALA A 270 -37.39 -37.38 10.21
CA ALA A 270 -38.35 -38.42 10.54
C ALA A 270 -39.00 -38.85 9.22
#